data_AF-A0AAW8KT73-F1
#
_entry.id   AF-A0AAW8KT73-F1
#
_cell.length_a   1.000
_cell.length_b   1.000
_cell.length_c   1.000
_cell.angle_alpha   90.00
_cell.angle_beta   90.00
_cell.angle_gamma   90.00
#
_symmetry.space_group_name_H-M   'P 1'
#
loop_
_entity.id
_entity.type
_entity.pdbx_description
1 polymer ?
#
loop_
_entity_poly.entity_id
_entity_poly.type
_entity_poly.pdbx_seq_one_letter_code
_entity_poly.pdbx_strand_id
1 'polypeptide(L)' 'DVFSLTVFENSWRKMLGYCGTVSGRQEDKVAKAGLTVAHKDGVPYFEENRMAFLCKKLCVTPLAEEDFL' A
#
# COMPACT_ATOMS: atom_id res chain seq x y z
N ASP A 1 -11.38 8.14 6.26
CA ASP A 1 -10.38 7.16 5.80
C ASP A 1 -10.01 7.40 4.36
N VAL A 2 -8.74 7.74 4.11
CA VAL A 2 -8.15 7.86 2.79
C VAL A 2 -6.93 6.94 2.69
N PHE A 3 -6.63 6.48 1.48
CA PHE A 3 -5.48 5.63 1.20
C PHE A 3 -5.06 5.80 -0.26
N SER A 4 -3.85 5.38 -0.61
CA SER A 4 -3.44 5.31 -2.02
C SER A 4 -3.29 3.87 -2.49
N LEU A 5 -3.58 3.63 -3.77
CA LEU A 5 -3.10 2.46 -4.50
C LEU A 5 -1.94 2.88 -5.39
N THR A 6 -0.75 2.34 -5.13
CA THR A 6 0.47 2.72 -5.83
C THR A 6 0.90 1.62 -6.79
N VAL A 7 1.06 1.99 -8.06
CA VAL A 7 1.63 1.14 -9.11
C VAL A 7 3.08 1.51 -9.30
N PHE A 8 3.98 0.54 -9.11
CA PHE A 8 5.41 0.70 -9.31
C PHE A 8 5.85 0.15 -10.67
N GLU A 9 7.03 0.54 -11.12
CA GLU A 9 7.68 -0.08 -12.27
C GLU A 9 8.16 -1.51 -11.96
N ASN A 10 8.39 -2.31 -13.01
CA ASN A 10 8.85 -3.70 -12.87
C ASN A 10 10.21 -3.84 -12.17
N SER A 11 11.07 -2.81 -12.24
CA SER A 11 12.35 -2.76 -11.52
C SER A 11 12.20 -2.94 -10.00
N TRP A 12 11.05 -2.57 -9.44
CA TRP A 12 10.74 -2.65 -8.01
C TRP A 12 10.20 -4.01 -7.56
N ARG A 13 10.13 -5.02 -8.46
CA ARG A 13 9.53 -6.33 -8.16
C ARG A 13 10.12 -7.02 -6.92
N LYS A 14 11.43 -6.90 -6.69
CA LYS A 14 12.08 -7.46 -5.49
C LYS A 14 11.60 -6.79 -4.20
N MET A 15 11.52 -5.46 -4.19
CA MET A 15 11.00 -4.69 -3.07
C MET A 15 9.52 -5.04 -2.79
N LEU A 16 8.70 -5.15 -3.83
CA LEU A 16 7.29 -5.57 -3.70
C LEU A 16 7.16 -6.97 -3.10
N GLY A 17 8.05 -7.89 -3.49
CA GLY A 17 8.15 -9.22 -2.89
C GLY A 17 8.41 -9.15 -1.38
N TYR A 18 9.42 -8.38 -0.95
CA TYR A 18 9.70 -8.15 0.46
C TYR A 18 8.50 -7.55 1.21
N CYS A 19 7.84 -6.54 0.63
CA CYS A 19 6.66 -5.91 1.20
C CYS A 19 5.47 -6.87 1.37
N GLY A 20 5.38 -7.92 0.55
CA GLY A 20 4.37 -8.98 0.68
C GLY A 20 4.71 -10.06 1.71
N THR A 21 5.99 -10.24 2.05
CA THR A 21 6.44 -11.29 2.99
C THR A 21 6.54 -10.81 4.43
N VAL A 22 6.91 -9.56 4.66
CA VAL A 22 7.12 -9.02 6.03
C VAL A 22 5.92 -8.21 6.49
N SER A 23 5.68 -8.07 7.79
CA SER A 23 4.60 -7.22 8.32
C SER A 23 5.13 -5.86 8.78
N GLY A 24 4.49 -4.77 8.34
CA GLY A 24 4.80 -3.42 8.83
C GLY A 24 4.36 -3.17 10.28
N ARG A 25 3.72 -4.15 10.93
CA ARG A 25 3.41 -4.10 12.37
C ARG A 25 4.61 -4.40 13.25
N GLN A 26 5.59 -5.13 12.72
CA GLN A 26 6.76 -5.60 13.46
C GLN A 26 7.98 -4.72 13.23
N GLU A 27 7.99 -3.95 12.14
CA GLU A 27 9.10 -3.10 11.74
C GLU A 27 8.62 -1.93 10.88
N ASP A 28 9.44 -0.88 10.81
CA ASP A 28 9.28 0.18 9.82
C ASP A 28 9.66 -0.33 8.43
N LYS A 29 8.69 -1.02 7.81
CA LYS A 29 8.83 -1.60 6.48
C LYS A 29 9.08 -0.53 5.42
N VAL A 30 8.49 0.66 5.57
CA VAL A 30 8.59 1.73 4.56
C VAL A 30 10.04 2.21 4.48
N ALA A 31 10.64 2.50 5.64
CA ALA A 31 12.06 2.88 5.71
C ALA A 31 12.98 1.77 5.19
N LYS A 32 12.75 0.51 5.59
CA LYS A 32 13.56 -0.64 5.13
C LYS A 32 13.42 -0.94 3.63
N ALA A 33 12.25 -0.67 3.06
CA ALA A 33 11.99 -0.82 1.63
C ALA A 33 12.61 0.32 0.80
N GLY A 34 13.17 1.35 1.45
CA GLY A 34 13.74 2.53 0.78
C GLY A 34 12.68 3.36 0.06
N LEU A 35 11.46 3.41 0.61
CA LEU A 35 10.33 4.14 0.04
C LEU A 35 10.15 5.49 0.73
N THR A 36 9.80 6.51 -0.04
CA THR A 36 9.58 7.86 0.46
C THR A 36 8.08 8.17 0.49
N VAL A 37 7.53 8.53 1.65
CA VAL A 37 6.11 8.86 1.78
C VAL A 37 5.90 10.35 1.52
N ALA A 38 5.15 10.67 0.47
CA ALA A 38 4.63 11.99 0.17
C ALA A 38 3.12 12.06 0.44
N HIS A 39 2.56 13.27 0.45
CA HIS A 39 1.15 13.49 0.72
C HIS A 39 0.55 14.43 -0.31
N LYS A 40 -0.64 14.10 -0.81
CA LYS A 40 -1.47 14.97 -1.64
C LYS A 40 -2.89 14.98 -1.11
N ASP A 41 -3.40 16.16 -0.80
CA ASP A 41 -4.73 16.36 -0.20
C ASP A 41 -4.98 15.50 1.05
N GLY A 42 -3.93 15.32 1.87
CA GLY A 42 -3.96 14.47 3.06
C GLY A 42 -3.90 12.96 2.80
N VAL A 43 -3.79 12.53 1.53
CA VAL A 43 -3.65 11.13 1.14
C VAL A 43 -2.17 10.78 1.01
N PRO A 44 -1.64 9.82 1.79
CA PRO A 44 -0.25 9.38 1.66
C PRO A 44 -0.08 8.57 0.37
N TYR A 45 1.07 8.71 -0.29
CA TYR A 45 1.50 7.90 -1.43
C TYR A 45 3.04 7.79 -1.47
N PHE A 46 3.60 6.89 -2.27
CA PHE A 46 5.06 6.75 -2.40
C PHE A 46 5.60 7.59 -3.56
N GLU A 47 6.69 8.34 -3.37
CA GLU A 47 7.29 9.16 -4.42
C GLU A 47 7.78 8.32 -5.61
N GLU A 48 8.24 7.10 -5.34
CA GLU A 48 8.78 6.16 -6.35
C GLU A 48 7.68 5.49 -7.19
N ASN A 49 6.46 6.00 -7.14
CA ASN A 49 5.35 5.50 -7.94
C ASN A 49 5.56 5.79 -9.43
N ARG A 50 5.11 4.84 -10.27
CA ARG A 50 4.81 5.13 -11.68
C ARG A 50 3.45 5.80 -11.82
N MET A 51 2.51 5.40 -10.96
CA MET A 51 1.14 5.93 -10.91
C MET A 51 0.57 5.69 -9.51
N ALA A 52 -0.17 6.66 -8.98
CA ALA A 52 -0.89 6.52 -7.71
C ALA A 52 -2.35 6.92 -7.86
N PHE A 53 -3.26 6.11 -7.33
CA PHE A 53 -4.67 6.48 -7.16
C PHE A 53 -4.88 6.95 -5.74
N LEU A 54 -5.42 8.15 -5.56
CA LEU A 54 -5.79 8.68 -4.26
C LEU A 54 -7.26 8.33 -4.00
N CYS A 55 -7.50 7.53 -2.97
CA CYS A 55 -8.78 6.87 -2.76
C CYS A 55 -9.41 7.30 -1.43
N LYS A 56 -10.74 7.36 -1.42
CA LYS A 56 -11.55 7.42 -0.20
C LYS A 56 -12.26 6.09 -0.03
N LYS A 57 -12.26 5.58 1.20
CA LYS A 57 -12.99 4.36 1.56
C LYS A 57 -14.49 4.61 1.49
N LEU A 58 -15.22 3.79 0.72
CA LEU A 58 -16.66 3.92 0.52
C LEU A 58 -17.48 3.06 1.50
N CYS A 59 -17.11 1.80 1.66
CA CYS A 59 -17.78 0.87 2.56
C CYS A 59 -16.79 -0.16 3.15
N VAL A 60 -17.22 -0.85 4.21
CA VAL A 60 -16.54 -2.00 4.80
C VAL A 60 -17.60 -3.04 5.08
N THR A 61 -17.36 -4.25 4.62
CA THR A 61 -18.21 -5.39 4.92
C THR A 61 -17.32 -6.47 5.53
N PRO A 62 -17.62 -6.97 6.74
CA PRO A 62 -16.98 -8.15 7.28
C PRO A 62 -17.27 -9.36 6.37
N LEU A 63 -16.26 -10.19 6.12
CA LEU A 63 -16.46 -11.45 5.41
C LEU A 63 -16.83 -12.53 6.44
N ALA A 64 -18.05 -13.06 6.36
CA ALA A 64 -18.52 -14.12 7.25
C ALA A 64 -18.16 -15.51 6.68
N GLU A 65 -18.12 -16.54 7.53
CA GLU A 65 -17.79 -17.90 7.09
C GLU A 65 -18.78 -18.43 6.02
N GLU A 66 -20.03 -17.97 6.08
CA GLU A 66 -21.08 -18.27 5.09
C GLU A 66 -20.82 -17.66 3.70
N ASP A 67 -19.94 -16.66 3.59
CA ASP A 67 -19.57 -16.02 2.31
C ASP A 67 -18.39 -16.71 1.61
N PHE A 68 -17.80 -17.74 2.21
CA PHE A 68 -16.65 -18.46 1.65
C PHE A 68 -17.09 -19.41 0.51
N LEU A 69 -16.21 -19.59 -0.49
CA LEU A 69 -16.40 -20.51 -1.63
C LEU A 69 -16.08 -21.97 -1.30
#